data_AF-A0A1Z9CWG8-F1
#
_entry.id   AF-A0A1Z9CWG8-F1
#
_cell.length_a   1.000
_cell.length_b   1.000
_cell.length_c   1.000
_cell.angle_alpha   90.00
_cell.angle_beta   90.00
_cell.angle_gamma   90.00
#
_symmetry.space_group_name_H-M   'P 1'
#
loop_
_entity.id
_entity.type
_entity.pdbx_description
1 polymer ?
#
loop_
_entity_poly.entity_id
_entity_poly.type
_entity_poly.pdbx_seq_one_letter_code
_entity_poly.pdbx_strand_id
1 'polypeptide(L)'
;MRDKTGRFIKGSSGNPGGRPKDEHNVIELARSYTTEALETLVELMRDGKDERVRGTAAQALLDRGWGKPKMEVLTDKSDYLTALLEVQSSIIEHRSQSGHNSPQI
;
A
#
# COMPACT_ATOMS: atom_id res chain seq x y z
N MET A 1 14.39 -25.05 -23.17
CA MET A 1 15.27 -24.85 -24.34
C MET A 1 15.07 -23.43 -24.85
N ARG A 2 16.16 -22.72 -25.17
CA ARG A 2 16.13 -21.33 -25.63
C ARG A 2 16.74 -21.21 -27.02
N ASP A 3 16.29 -20.25 -27.81
CA ASP A 3 16.89 -19.93 -29.10
C ASP A 3 18.18 -19.13 -28.93
N LYS A 4 18.87 -18.88 -30.05
CA LYS A 4 20.14 -18.13 -30.09
C LYS A 4 19.99 -16.66 -29.66
N THR A 5 18.77 -16.15 -29.55
CA THR A 5 18.44 -14.80 -29.05
C THR A 5 18.02 -14.81 -27.58
N GLY A 6 18.09 -15.97 -26.92
CA GLY A 6 17.75 -16.14 -25.52
C GLY A 6 16.24 -16.30 -25.26
N ARG A 7 15.39 -16.29 -26.29
CA ARG A 7 13.94 -16.49 -26.12
C ARG A 7 13.63 -17.97 -25.91
N PHE A 8 12.57 -18.26 -25.17
CA PHE A 8 12.09 -19.63 -25.06
C PHE A 8 11.55 -20.10 -26.40
N ILE A 9 11.95 -21.29 -26.85
CA ILE A 9 11.39 -21.87 -28.07
C ILE A 9 9.92 -22.25 -27.84
N LYS A 10 9.10 -22.19 -28.90
CA LYS A 10 7.69 -22.58 -28.85
C LYS A 10 7.56 -24.00 -28.27
N GLY A 11 6.76 -24.17 -27.22
CA GLY A 11 6.60 -25.43 -26.49
C GLY A 11 7.54 -25.63 -25.30
N SER A 12 8.48 -24.70 -25.06
CA SER A 12 9.31 -24.70 -23.85
C SER A 12 8.95 -23.49 -22.99
N SER A 13 8.49 -23.73 -21.77
CA SER A 13 8.22 -22.68 -20.77
C SER A 13 9.39 -22.59 -19.79
N GLY A 14 9.65 -21.40 -19.26
CA GLY A 14 10.56 -21.23 -18.12
C GLY A 14 10.04 -21.85 -16.82
N ASN A 15 8.73 -22.06 -16.75
CA ASN A 15 8.07 -22.84 -15.71
C ASN A 15 7.17 -23.90 -16.38
N PRO A 16 7.72 -25.07 -16.76
CA PRO A 16 6.94 -26.15 -17.36
C PRO A 16 5.88 -26.72 -16.41
N GLY A 17 6.12 -26.67 -15.09
CA GLY A 17 5.22 -27.18 -14.07
C GLY A 17 4.12 -26.20 -13.63
N GLY A 18 4.16 -24.95 -14.10
CA GLY A 18 3.21 -23.91 -13.70
C GLY A 18 3.29 -23.59 -12.20
N ARG A 19 2.26 -22.91 -11.70
CA ARG A 19 2.11 -22.64 -10.26
C ARG A 19 1.88 -23.98 -9.53
N PRO A 20 2.66 -24.33 -8.50
CA PRO A 20 2.44 -25.56 -7.73
C PRO A 20 1.00 -25.63 -7.20
N LYS A 21 0.34 -26.78 -7.33
CA LYS A 21 -1.07 -26.93 -6.93
C LYS A 21 -1.27 -26.74 -5.42
N ASP A 22 -0.28 -27.11 -4.60
CA ASP A 22 -0.32 -27.05 -3.13
C ASP A 22 -0.45 -25.63 -2.56
N GLU A 23 -0.18 -24.58 -3.36
CA GLU A 23 -0.41 -23.21 -2.93
C GLU A 23 -1.88 -22.91 -2.59
N HIS A 24 -2.84 -23.63 -3.16
CA HIS A 24 -4.26 -23.45 -2.83
C HIS A 24 -4.55 -23.79 -1.37
N ASN A 25 -3.98 -24.90 -0.86
CA ASN A 25 -4.19 -25.34 0.51
C ASN A 25 -3.62 -24.34 1.53
N VAL A 26 -2.45 -23.77 1.25
CA VAL A 26 -1.82 -22.76 2.14
C VAL A 26 -2.63 -21.47 2.17
N ILE A 27 -3.16 -21.04 1.01
CA ILE A 27 -3.98 -19.82 0.93
C ILE A 27 -5.32 -20.01 1.64
N GLU A 28 -5.97 -21.16 1.47
CA GLU A 28 -7.23 -21.48 2.15
C GLU A 28 -7.03 -21.58 3.67
N LEU A 29 -5.95 -22.23 4.10
CA LEU A 29 -5.59 -22.30 5.51
C LEU A 29 -5.34 -20.90 6.08
N ALA A 30 -4.56 -20.05 5.41
CA ALA A 30 -4.34 -18.67 5.84
C ALA A 30 -5.64 -17.85 5.92
N ARG A 31 -6.56 -18.05 4.97
CA ARG A 31 -7.88 -17.40 4.99
C ARG A 31 -8.74 -17.87 6.16
N SER A 32 -8.62 -19.14 6.57
CA SER A 32 -9.37 -19.66 7.71
C SER A 32 -9.01 -18.96 9.04
N TYR A 33 -7.79 -18.43 9.17
CA TYR A 33 -7.34 -17.65 10.33
C TYR A 33 -7.78 -16.19 10.31
N THR A 34 -8.51 -15.72 9.29
CA THR A 34 -8.84 -14.30 9.15
C THR A 34 -9.58 -13.75 10.37
N THR A 35 -10.52 -14.51 10.94
CA THR A 35 -11.29 -14.09 12.11
C THR A 35 -10.40 -13.91 13.34
N GLU A 36 -9.58 -14.92 13.65
CA GLU A 36 -8.64 -14.89 14.79
C GLU A 36 -7.60 -13.77 14.64
N ALA A 37 -7.10 -13.55 13.42
CA ALA A 37 -6.18 -12.45 13.14
C ALA A 37 -6.85 -11.07 13.34
N LEU A 38 -8.13 -10.92 12.99
CA LEU A 38 -8.89 -9.70 13.24
C LEU A 38 -9.12 -9.47 14.73
N GLU A 39 -9.50 -10.50 15.48
CA GLU A 39 -9.66 -10.44 16.94
C GLU A 39 -8.35 -10.02 17.62
N THR A 40 -7.23 -10.61 17.20
CA THR A 40 -5.89 -10.25 17.68
C THR A 40 -5.57 -8.78 17.40
N LEU A 41 -5.90 -8.25 16.21
CA LEU A 41 -5.71 -6.84 15.92
C LEU A 41 -6.59 -5.94 16.82
N VAL A 42 -7.82 -6.35 17.13
CA VAL A 42 -8.70 -5.63 18.05
C VAL A 42 -8.11 -5.60 19.47
N GLU A 43 -7.60 -6.73 19.96
CA GLU A 43 -6.93 -6.80 21.27
C GLU A 43 -5.69 -5.93 21.31
N LEU A 44 -4.81 -6.03 20.30
CA LEU A 44 -3.60 -5.20 20.21
C LEU A 44 -3.92 -3.71 20.15
N MET A 45 -5.00 -3.31 19.48
CA MET A 45 -5.45 -1.92 19.42
C MET A 45 -5.95 -1.42 20.80
N ARG A 46 -6.67 -2.26 21.54
CA ARG A 46 -7.27 -1.91 22.83
C ARG A 46 -6.25 -1.91 23.96
N ASP A 47 -5.49 -2.99 24.07
CA ASP A 47 -4.70 -3.33 25.27
C ASP A 47 -3.19 -3.42 25.01
N GLY A 48 -2.75 -3.13 23.78
CA GLY A 48 -1.33 -3.11 23.42
C GLY A 48 -0.53 -2.13 24.29
N LYS A 49 0.64 -2.57 24.79
CA LYS A 49 1.49 -1.73 25.66
C LYS A 49 2.23 -0.62 24.91
N ASP A 50 2.50 -0.82 23.62
CA ASP A 50 3.18 0.15 22.76
C ASP A 50 2.15 0.90 21.91
N GLU A 51 2.16 2.23 21.98
CA GLU A 51 1.30 3.11 21.18
C GLU A 51 1.46 2.86 19.67
N ARG A 52 2.67 2.53 19.20
CA ARG A 52 2.91 2.21 17.79
C ARG A 52 2.18 0.94 17.36
N VAL A 53 2.16 -0.07 18.24
CA VAL A 53 1.44 -1.32 17.99
C VAL A 53 -0.06 -1.05 17.92
N ARG A 54 -0.58 -0.27 18.88
CA ARG A 54 -2.00 0.13 18.88
C ARG A 54 -2.39 0.90 17.62
N GLY A 55 -1.58 1.90 17.24
CA GLY A 55 -1.80 2.70 16.04
C GLY A 55 -1.74 1.88 14.76
N THR A 56 -0.78 0.95 14.66
CA THR A 56 -0.66 0.04 13.51
C THR A 56 -1.85 -0.90 13.41
N ALA A 57 -2.31 -1.45 14.54
CA ALA A 57 -3.48 -2.31 14.57
C ALA A 57 -4.77 -1.56 14.18
N ALA A 58 -4.97 -0.34 14.69
CA ALA A 58 -6.08 0.52 14.30
C ALA A 58 -6.08 0.83 12.79
N GLN A 59 -4.92 1.23 12.25
CA GLN A 59 -4.77 1.50 10.82
C GLN A 59 -5.09 0.25 9.98
N ALA A 60 -4.60 -0.93 10.39
CA ALA A 60 -4.83 -2.18 9.68
C ALA A 60 -6.31 -2.59 9.64
N LEU A 61 -7.09 -2.24 10.67
CA LEU A 61 -8.54 -2.45 10.71
C LEU A 61 -9.27 -1.45 9.80
N LEU A 62 -8.90 -0.17 9.84
CA LEU A 62 -9.51 0.87 9.00
C LEU A 62 -9.25 0.61 7.51
N ASP A 63 -8.02 0.26 7.13
CA ASP A 63 -7.66 -0.07 5.75
C ASP A 63 -8.48 -1.24 5.19
N ARG A 64 -8.93 -2.17 6.05
CA ARG A 64 -9.77 -3.32 5.64
C ARG A 64 -11.26 -2.98 5.61
N GLY A 65 -11.75 -2.17 6.54
CA GLY A 65 -13.17 -1.80 6.62
C GLY A 65 -13.57 -0.71 5.62
N TRP A 66 -12.69 0.26 5.40
CA TRP A 66 -12.95 1.45 4.57
C TRP A 66 -12.12 1.49 3.30
N GLY A 67 -11.16 0.59 3.16
CA GLY A 67 -10.20 0.61 2.06
C GLY A 67 -9.09 1.63 2.28
N LYS A 68 -8.09 1.60 1.39
CA LYS A 68 -7.06 2.63 1.35
C LYS A 68 -7.55 3.85 0.57
N PRO A 69 -7.07 5.06 0.91
CA PRO A 69 -7.34 6.25 0.11
C PRO A 69 -7.02 5.99 -1.37
N LYS A 70 -7.85 6.54 -2.26
CA LYS A 70 -7.69 6.38 -3.71
C LYS A 70 -6.33 6.95 -4.11
N MET A 71 -5.43 6.09 -4.58
CA MET A 71 -4.15 6.48 -5.15
C MET A 71 -4.35 6.71 -6.65
N GLU A 72 -4.14 7.93 -7.12
CA GLU A 72 -4.08 8.21 -8.55
C GLU A 72 -2.69 7.85 -9.07
N VAL A 73 -2.64 6.99 -10.09
CA VAL A 73 -1.40 6.62 -10.77
C VAL A 73 -1.28 7.50 -12.01
N LEU A 74 -0.36 8.46 -11.94
CA LEU A 74 -0.04 9.32 -13.08
C LEU A 74 0.77 8.52 -14.09
N THR A 75 0.19 8.23 -15.26
CA THR A 75 0.81 7.39 -16.28
C THR A 75 1.67 8.19 -17.26
N ASP A 76 1.40 9.50 -17.41
CA ASP A 76 2.15 10.36 -18.32
C ASP A 76 3.06 11.36 -17.57
N LYS A 77 4.22 11.63 -18.17
CA LYS A 77 5.21 12.59 -17.65
C LYS A 77 4.64 14.01 -17.53
N SER A 78 3.66 14.34 -18.38
CA SER A 78 2.91 15.59 -18.33
C SER A 78 2.10 15.70 -17.03
N ASP A 79 1.41 14.62 -16.66
CA ASP A 79 0.55 14.57 -15.48
C ASP A 79 1.37 14.71 -14.18
N TYR A 80 2.57 14.13 -14.16
CA TYR A 80 3.51 14.27 -13.05
C TYR A 80 3.97 15.73 -12.84
N LEU A 81 4.27 16.45 -13.93
CA LEU A 81 4.67 17.86 -13.84
C LEU A 81 3.52 18.75 -13.35
N THR A 82 2.30 18.49 -13.82
CA THR A 82 1.10 19.20 -13.37
C THR A 82 0.87 18.98 -11.87
N ALA A 83 0.92 17.72 -11.40
CA ALA A 83 0.74 17.39 -10.00
C ALA A 83 1.81 18.04 -9.09
N LEU A 84 3.07 18.10 -9.54
CA LEU A 84 4.15 18.77 -8.80
C LEU A 84 3.94 20.28 -8.69
N LEU A 85 3.48 20.94 -9.76
CA LEU A 85 3.21 22.38 -9.75
C LEU A 85 2.05 22.74 -8.83
N GLU A 86 1.01 21.90 -8.79
CA GLU A 86 -0.13 22.07 -7.89
C GLU A 86 0.28 21.94 -6.42
N VAL A 87 1.07 20.91 -6.09
CA VAL A 87 1.62 20.74 -4.74
C VAL A 87 2.50 21.92 -4.34
N GLN A 88 3.39 22.39 -5.21
CA GLN A 88 4.23 23.56 -4.90
C GLN A 88 3.40 24.82 -4.67
N SER A 89 2.35 25.04 -5.47
CA SER A 89 1.46 26.20 -5.31
C SER A 89 0.72 26.15 -3.96
N SER A 90 0.18 24.99 -3.59
CA SER A 90 -0.49 24.80 -2.29
C SER A 90 0.45 25.05 -1.09
N ILE A 91 1.72 24.62 -1.19
CA ILE A 91 2.72 24.83 -0.13
C ILE A 91 3.07 26.32 -0.01
N ILE A 92 3.20 27.03 -1.12
CA ILE A 92 3.50 28.47 -1.14
C ILE A 92 2.33 29.27 -0.55
N GLU A 93 1.10 28.92 -0.91
CA GLU A 93 -0.12 29.55 -0.39
C GLU A 93 -0.31 29.31 1.12
N HIS A 94 -0.08 28.10 1.61
CA HIS A 94 -0.13 27.83 3.04
C HIS A 94 0.98 28.55 3.82
N ARG A 95 2.16 28.71 3.22
CA ARG A 95 3.29 29.42 3.84
C ARG A 95 3.07 30.93 3.89
N SER A 96 2.42 31.51 2.88
CA SER A 96 2.10 32.94 2.84
C SER A 96 1.01 33.33 3.84
N GLN A 97 0.01 32.46 4.07
CA GLN A 97 -1.03 32.66 5.09
C GLN A 97 -0.50 32.51 6.52
N SER A 98 0.53 31.69 6.73
CA SER A 98 1.15 31.49 8.05
C SER A 98 2.10 32.63 8.47
N GLY A 99 2.42 33.55 7.55
CA GLY A 99 3.41 34.62 7.76
C GLY A 99 2.88 35.95 8.29
N HIS A 100 1.59 36.08 8.63
CA HIS A 100 0.97 37.37 8.98
C HIS A 100 0.54 37.56 10.45
N ASN A 101 1.14 36.82 11.40
CA ASN A 101 0.90 37.07 12.82
C ASN A 101 2.21 37.46 13.53
N SER A 102 2.60 38.72 13.37
CA SER A 102 3.54 39.37 14.30
C SER A 102 2.79 39.74 15.57
N PRO A 103 3.16 39.22 16.76
CA PRO A 103 2.64 39.78 18.00
C PRO A 103 3.23 41.19 18.20
N GLN A 104 2.36 42.19 18.24
CA GLN A 104 2.67 43.44 18.94
C GLN A 104 2.67 43.12 20.44
N ILE A 105 3.79 43.36 21.12
CA ILE A 105 3.99 44.09 22.38
C ILE A 105 5.49 44.03 22.70
#